data_AF-A0A3C0QW91-F1
#
_entry.id   AF-A0A3C0QW91-F1
#
_cell.length_a   1.000
_cell.length_b   1.000
_cell.length_c   1.000
_cell.angle_alpha   90.00
_cell.angle_beta   90.00
_cell.angle_gamma   90.00
#
_symmetry.space_group_name_H-M   'P 1'
#
loop_
_entity.id
_entity.type
_entity.pdbx_description
1 polymer ?
#
loop_
_entity_poly.entity_id
_entity_poly.type
_entity_poly.pdbx_seq_one_letter_code
_entity_poly.pdbx_strand_id
1 'polypeptide(L)'
;MTAFNEINGIPATGHLPLLRDLLRNQWGFDGVLLSDWNSVTEMIVHGFTPNQKEAAYMAMQATVDIEMTSPAYQSYLAQLISEGRISEKQLDDAVRRVLRLKFELGLFDNPFKFRGDFPPLLAPEHLAASKQMAIESVVMLKNENALPVSTNIRRVAVIGPLANAPHEQLGTWIFDGRKENSITPLQSIEELGREHGFTVQYHRALETSRSHQITNPAAILRDVERADAVLLFLGEESILSGEGKSLANIDLQGAQEELVRLVASRGKPVIAIIMAGRPVTFEKVKPYMDAVLYAWHPGTMAGPALADLIFGKVSPSGKLPVTFPRHVGQIPMYYNHKNTGRPPSHETFVHIYDIPVEAFQFSLGTTSHYLDYGFEPMFPFGFGLSYTTFEITNVQLENNRLRVGDDIRVTFTLKNTGNMAASEVVQLYTRQLFGSRTRPVRELRAFQKIYLQAGEQQHFTFNLNTSELAFHNAQMQLVTETGQYHLWVGNCSQSGIRKEFEIIE
;
A
#
# COMPACT_ATOMS: atom_id res chain seq x y z
N MET A 1 -4.91 19.34 -5.50
CA MET A 1 -3.60 19.69 -6.10
C MET A 1 -3.57 19.05 -7.49
N THR A 2 -3.04 19.72 -8.51
CA THR A 2 -2.83 19.10 -9.83
C THR A 2 -1.67 18.12 -9.78
N ALA A 3 -1.52 17.25 -10.78
CA ALA A 3 -0.38 16.34 -10.89
C ALA A 3 0.66 16.84 -11.89
N PHE A 4 1.88 16.29 -11.84
CA PHE A 4 2.95 16.57 -12.81
C PHE A 4 2.73 15.92 -14.18
N ASN A 5 2.13 14.74 -14.22
CA ASN A 5 2.06 13.95 -15.46
C ASN A 5 1.12 14.55 -16.51
N GLU A 6 1.36 14.18 -17.76
CA GLU A 6 0.37 14.34 -18.82
C GLU A 6 -0.70 13.24 -18.79
N ILE A 7 -1.86 13.56 -19.35
CA ILE A 7 -2.94 12.60 -19.64
C ILE A 7 -3.29 12.81 -21.10
N ASN A 8 -3.15 11.75 -21.92
CA ASN A 8 -3.35 11.81 -23.37
C ASN A 8 -2.57 12.96 -24.06
N GLY A 9 -1.33 13.22 -23.63
CA GLY A 9 -0.47 14.27 -24.20
C GLY A 9 -0.70 15.68 -23.65
N ILE A 10 -1.56 15.86 -22.66
CA ILE A 10 -1.87 17.18 -22.07
C ILE A 10 -1.43 17.18 -20.59
N PRO A 11 -0.52 18.08 -20.15
CA PRO A 11 -0.14 18.20 -18.73
C PRO A 11 -1.36 18.44 -17.83
N ALA A 12 -1.48 17.70 -16.72
CA ALA A 12 -2.67 17.75 -15.87
C ALA A 12 -3.01 19.18 -15.39
N THR A 13 -1.99 20.01 -15.10
CA THR A 13 -2.14 21.42 -14.70
C THR A 13 -2.86 22.29 -15.75
N GLY A 14 -2.70 21.97 -17.05
CA GLY A 14 -3.34 22.68 -18.17
C GLY A 14 -4.52 21.92 -18.80
N HIS A 15 -4.98 20.83 -18.16
CA HIS A 15 -5.89 19.88 -18.80
C HIS A 15 -7.37 20.28 -18.64
N LEU A 16 -7.87 21.15 -19.53
CA LEU A 16 -9.26 21.66 -19.52
C LEU A 16 -10.33 20.55 -19.39
N PRO A 17 -10.30 19.46 -20.19
CA PRO A 17 -11.32 18.41 -20.06
C PRO A 17 -11.35 17.73 -18.68
N LEU A 18 -10.22 17.72 -17.96
CA LEU A 18 -10.12 17.09 -16.65
C LEU A 18 -10.53 18.07 -15.56
N LEU A 19 -9.90 19.25 -15.53
CA LEU A 19 -10.05 20.17 -14.41
C LEU A 19 -11.33 21.02 -14.52
N ARG A 20 -11.64 21.52 -15.72
CA ARG A 20 -12.83 22.35 -15.93
C ARG A 20 -14.05 21.49 -16.24
N ASP A 21 -13.96 20.66 -17.28
CA ASP A 21 -15.16 19.99 -17.81
C ASP A 21 -15.60 18.82 -16.92
N LEU A 22 -14.67 17.97 -16.47
CA LEU A 22 -14.99 16.87 -15.58
C LEU A 22 -15.12 17.33 -14.12
N LEU A 23 -14.02 17.80 -13.52
CA LEU A 23 -13.96 18.08 -12.09
C LEU A 23 -14.91 19.23 -11.67
N ARG A 24 -14.89 20.38 -12.35
CA ARG A 24 -15.78 21.50 -11.99
C ARG A 24 -17.19 21.32 -12.54
N ASN A 25 -17.35 21.11 -13.84
CA ASN A 25 -18.68 21.18 -14.45
C ASN A 25 -19.49 19.89 -14.22
N GLN A 26 -18.91 18.71 -14.40
CA GLN A 26 -19.64 17.45 -14.23
C GLN A 26 -19.72 16.98 -12.78
N TRP A 27 -18.61 17.02 -12.02
CA TRP A 27 -18.61 16.63 -10.61
C TRP A 27 -19.04 17.74 -9.66
N GLY A 28 -19.15 18.99 -10.14
CA GLY A 28 -19.60 20.11 -9.32
C GLY A 28 -18.57 20.57 -8.29
N PHE A 29 -17.28 20.31 -8.49
CA PHE A 29 -16.25 20.71 -7.53
C PHE A 29 -16.13 22.23 -7.44
N ASP A 30 -16.54 22.77 -6.29
CA ASP A 30 -16.49 24.20 -5.99
C ASP A 30 -15.33 24.57 -5.05
N GLY A 31 -14.44 23.63 -4.73
CA GLY A 31 -13.26 23.91 -3.90
C GLY A 31 -12.14 24.65 -4.65
N VAL A 32 -11.02 24.83 -3.93
CA VAL A 32 -9.79 25.44 -4.45
C VAL A 32 -8.94 24.40 -5.19
N LEU A 33 -8.50 24.76 -6.39
CA LEU A 33 -7.48 24.04 -7.15
C LEU A 33 -6.14 24.74 -7.03
N LEU A 34 -5.14 23.98 -6.58
CA LEU A 34 -3.76 24.41 -6.40
C LEU A 34 -2.88 23.62 -7.36
N SER A 35 -1.96 24.28 -8.05
CA SER A 35 -0.95 23.59 -8.86
C SER A 35 -0.02 22.77 -7.97
N ASP A 36 0.60 21.74 -8.52
CA ASP A 36 1.78 21.16 -7.87
C ASP A 36 2.96 22.15 -7.96
N TRP A 37 4.06 21.82 -7.29
CA TRP A 37 5.25 22.66 -7.19
C TRP A 37 5.81 22.98 -8.58
N ASN A 38 5.77 24.24 -9.03
CA ASN A 38 6.19 24.71 -10.36
C ASN A 38 5.42 24.10 -11.55
N SER A 39 4.38 23.29 -11.32
CA SER A 39 3.73 22.52 -12.38
C SER A 39 3.06 23.39 -13.46
N VAL A 40 2.82 24.68 -13.17
CA VAL A 40 2.39 25.67 -14.18
C VAL A 40 3.52 25.92 -15.18
N THR A 41 4.71 26.26 -14.73
CA THR A 41 5.85 26.55 -15.62
C THR A 41 6.44 25.30 -16.26
N GLU A 42 6.27 24.13 -15.66
CA GLU A 42 6.71 22.86 -16.25
C GLU A 42 5.91 22.48 -17.50
N MET A 43 4.74 23.08 -17.74
CA MET A 43 4.05 22.96 -19.04
C MET A 43 4.92 23.44 -20.21
N ILE A 44 5.91 24.30 -19.97
CA ILE A 44 6.91 24.70 -20.97
C ILE A 44 7.88 23.55 -21.24
N VAL A 45 8.34 22.86 -20.19
CA VAL A 45 9.24 21.71 -20.29
C VAL A 45 8.56 20.55 -21.02
N HIS A 46 7.26 20.35 -20.75
CA HIS A 46 6.42 19.41 -21.51
C HIS A 46 6.26 19.77 -23.00
N GLY A 47 6.64 20.99 -23.42
CA GLY A 47 6.40 21.48 -24.77
C GLY A 47 4.93 21.85 -25.05
N PHE A 48 4.09 21.93 -24.01
CA PHE A 48 2.67 22.25 -24.14
C PHE A 48 2.43 23.75 -24.35
N THR A 49 3.28 24.60 -23.75
CA THR A 49 3.19 26.06 -23.86
C THR A 49 4.55 26.67 -24.18
N PRO A 50 4.66 27.68 -25.05
CA PRO A 50 5.95 28.21 -25.49
C PRO A 50 6.68 29.07 -24.43
N ASN A 51 5.97 29.57 -23.40
CA ASN A 51 6.54 30.45 -22.38
C ASN A 51 5.61 30.54 -21.15
N GLN A 52 6.07 31.25 -20.11
CA GLN A 52 5.34 31.39 -18.85
C GLN A 52 3.99 32.11 -18.99
N LYS A 53 3.87 33.05 -19.92
CA LYS A 53 2.60 33.74 -20.18
C LYS A 53 1.54 32.77 -20.72
N GLU A 54 1.91 31.93 -21.67
CA GLU A 54 1.02 30.89 -22.20
C GLU A 54 0.71 29.80 -21.16
N ALA A 55 1.68 29.45 -20.31
CA ALA A 55 1.44 28.57 -19.16
C ALA A 55 0.42 29.17 -18.17
N ALA A 56 0.57 30.44 -17.79
CA ALA A 56 -0.38 31.14 -16.94
C ALA A 56 -1.78 31.15 -17.56
N TYR A 57 -1.85 31.45 -18.87
CA TYR A 57 -3.09 31.40 -19.62
C TYR A 57 -3.76 30.01 -19.55
N MET A 58 -3.03 28.95 -19.89
CA MET A 58 -3.57 27.60 -19.91
C MET A 58 -4.01 27.11 -18.52
N ALA A 59 -3.25 27.38 -17.47
CA ALA A 59 -3.64 27.01 -16.11
C ALA A 59 -4.91 27.74 -15.66
N MET A 60 -5.08 29.03 -15.98
CA MET A 60 -6.32 29.76 -15.66
C MET A 60 -7.52 29.27 -16.47
N GLN A 61 -7.33 28.92 -17.75
CA GLN A 61 -8.38 28.29 -18.56
C GLN A 61 -8.77 26.92 -18.00
N ALA A 62 -7.80 26.17 -17.47
CA ALA A 62 -8.01 24.92 -16.74
C ALA A 62 -8.53 25.12 -15.30
N THR A 63 -8.77 26.37 -14.88
CA THR A 63 -9.34 26.75 -13.59
C THR A 63 -8.48 26.43 -12.37
N VAL A 64 -7.16 26.42 -12.52
CA VAL A 64 -6.23 26.41 -11.39
C VAL A 64 -6.33 27.75 -10.65
N ASP A 65 -6.64 27.73 -9.36
CA ASP A 65 -6.91 28.94 -8.57
C ASP A 65 -5.65 29.49 -7.89
N ILE A 66 -4.72 28.60 -7.49
CA ILE A 66 -3.45 28.97 -6.86
C ILE A 66 -2.30 28.34 -7.63
N GLU A 67 -1.34 29.18 -8.02
CA GLU A 67 -0.03 28.75 -8.51
C GLU A 67 0.92 28.56 -7.32
N MET A 68 1.50 27.37 -7.21
CA MET A 68 2.52 27.06 -6.22
C MET A 68 3.90 27.34 -6.79
N THR A 69 4.68 28.13 -6.04
CA THR A 69 6.12 28.46 -6.20
C THR A 69 6.59 29.14 -7.49
N SER A 70 5.94 28.93 -8.65
CA SER A 70 6.31 29.61 -9.89
C SER A 70 5.67 31.02 -9.99
N PRO A 71 6.23 31.94 -10.81
CA PRO A 71 5.79 33.34 -10.85
C PRO A 71 4.85 33.67 -12.02
N ALA A 72 4.33 32.69 -12.76
CA ALA A 72 3.69 32.92 -14.05
C ALA A 72 2.40 33.75 -13.91
N TYR A 73 1.57 33.47 -12.91
CA TYR A 73 0.37 34.23 -12.61
C TYR A 73 0.71 35.64 -12.17
N GLN A 74 1.63 35.76 -11.21
CA GLN A 74 2.07 37.05 -10.70
C GLN A 74 2.63 37.95 -11.82
N SER A 75 3.36 37.35 -12.77
CA SER A 75 4.03 38.09 -13.84
C SER A 75 3.11 38.45 -15.01
N TYR A 76 2.11 37.60 -15.33
CA TYR A 76 1.40 37.70 -16.61
C TYR A 76 -0.12 37.80 -16.54
N LEU A 77 -0.79 37.57 -15.40
CA LEU A 77 -2.27 37.64 -15.36
C LEU A 77 -2.80 39.03 -15.71
N ALA A 78 -2.20 40.10 -15.17
CA ALA A 78 -2.62 41.46 -15.47
C ALA A 78 -2.49 41.77 -16.97
N GLN A 79 -1.39 41.32 -17.60
CA GLN A 79 -1.21 41.46 -19.04
C GLN A 79 -2.28 40.66 -19.82
N LEU A 80 -2.51 39.39 -19.47
CA LEU A 80 -3.50 38.54 -20.13
C LEU A 80 -4.93 39.09 -20.02
N ILE A 81 -5.27 39.75 -18.91
CA ILE A 81 -6.54 40.45 -18.73
C ILE A 81 -6.61 41.70 -19.61
N SER A 82 -5.55 42.52 -19.64
CA SER A 82 -5.50 43.72 -20.49
C SER A 82 -5.59 43.40 -21.99
N GLU A 83 -5.10 42.22 -22.39
CA GLU A 83 -5.21 41.70 -23.76
C GLU A 83 -6.57 41.04 -24.06
N GLY A 84 -7.47 40.97 -23.07
CA GLY A 84 -8.79 40.35 -23.21
C GLY A 84 -8.76 38.82 -23.32
N ARG A 85 -7.63 38.17 -23.03
CA ARG A 85 -7.46 36.71 -23.13
C ARG A 85 -7.99 36.00 -21.89
N ILE A 86 -7.89 36.63 -20.73
CA ILE A 86 -8.53 36.19 -19.48
C ILE A 86 -9.54 37.26 -19.08
N SER A 87 -10.74 36.85 -18.69
CA SER A 87 -11.73 37.79 -18.14
C SER A 87 -11.44 38.11 -16.68
N GLU A 88 -11.76 39.34 -16.24
CA GLU A 88 -11.74 39.69 -14.80
C GLU A 88 -12.59 38.72 -13.98
N LYS A 89 -13.72 38.26 -14.52
CA LYS A 89 -14.57 37.25 -13.88
C LYS A 89 -13.81 35.95 -13.58
N GLN A 90 -12.93 35.46 -14.47
CA GLN A 90 -12.15 34.25 -14.21
C GLN A 90 -11.20 34.45 -13.01
N LEU A 91 -10.56 35.62 -12.93
CA LEU A 91 -9.74 35.98 -11.78
C LEU A 91 -10.58 36.08 -10.50
N ASP A 92 -11.72 36.77 -10.55
CA ASP A 92 -12.65 36.90 -9.43
C ASP A 92 -13.16 35.54 -8.95
N ASP A 93 -13.44 34.62 -9.86
CA ASP A 93 -13.87 33.27 -9.49
C ASP A 93 -12.77 32.51 -8.74
N ALA A 94 -11.51 32.59 -9.19
CA ALA A 94 -10.37 31.99 -8.49
C ALA A 94 -10.15 32.63 -7.12
N VAL A 95 -10.11 33.97 -7.05
CA VAL A 95 -9.96 34.72 -5.81
C VAL A 95 -11.11 34.39 -4.86
N ARG A 96 -12.36 34.36 -5.33
CA ARG A 96 -13.54 34.04 -4.51
C ARG A 96 -13.42 32.68 -3.84
N ARG A 97 -12.94 31.64 -4.53
CA ARG A 97 -12.75 30.31 -3.94
C ARG A 97 -11.69 30.33 -2.84
N VAL A 98 -10.56 31.00 -3.09
CA VAL A 98 -9.49 31.15 -2.09
C VAL A 98 -9.97 31.94 -0.86
N LEU A 99 -10.69 33.04 -1.07
CA LEU A 99 -11.24 33.83 0.02
C LEU A 99 -12.33 33.08 0.77
N ARG A 100 -13.23 32.36 0.07
CA ARG A 100 -14.23 31.51 0.71
C ARG A 100 -13.58 30.45 1.60
N LEU A 101 -12.55 29.75 1.12
CA LEU A 101 -11.81 28.79 1.94
C LEU A 101 -11.24 29.46 3.21
N LYS A 102 -10.67 30.67 3.09
CA LYS A 102 -10.18 31.43 4.25
C LYS A 102 -11.30 31.84 5.23
N PHE A 103 -12.48 32.20 4.71
CA PHE A 103 -13.67 32.47 5.52
C PHE A 103 -14.18 31.22 6.24
N GLU A 104 -14.30 30.09 5.54
CA GLU A 104 -14.72 28.80 6.12
C GLU A 104 -13.76 28.33 7.22
N LEU A 105 -12.46 28.59 7.05
CA LEU A 105 -11.45 28.33 8.09
C LEU A 105 -11.56 29.30 9.29
N GLY A 106 -12.28 30.42 9.16
CA GLY A 106 -12.42 31.47 10.18
C GLY A 106 -11.20 32.39 10.28
N LEU A 107 -10.36 32.46 9.24
CA LEU A 107 -9.14 33.26 9.25
C LEU A 107 -9.41 34.77 9.13
N PHE A 108 -10.58 35.16 8.65
CA PHE A 108 -11.03 36.55 8.66
C PHE A 108 -11.48 37.01 10.05
N ASP A 109 -12.06 36.11 10.85
CA ASP A 109 -12.47 36.39 12.24
C ASP A 109 -11.24 36.41 13.17
N ASN A 110 -10.34 35.43 12.99
CA ASN A 110 -9.09 35.35 13.73
C ASN A 110 -7.96 34.82 12.83
N PRO A 111 -7.07 35.68 12.31
CA PRO A 111 -5.96 35.26 11.45
C PRO A 111 -4.92 34.39 12.18
N PHE A 112 -4.95 34.36 13.51
CA PHE A 112 -4.07 33.56 14.36
C PHE A 112 -4.78 32.35 14.97
N LYS A 113 -5.97 31.96 14.49
CA LYS A 113 -6.77 30.85 15.02
C LYS A 113 -5.98 29.54 15.18
N PHE A 114 -5.05 29.27 14.27
CA PHE A 114 -4.20 28.08 14.29
C PHE A 114 -2.80 28.36 14.86
N ARG A 115 -2.63 29.44 15.63
CA ARG A 115 -1.47 29.69 16.48
C ARG A 115 -1.94 29.64 17.94
N GLY A 116 -1.38 28.74 18.73
CA GLY A 116 -1.76 28.61 20.13
C GLY A 116 -1.09 27.42 20.81
N ASP A 117 -1.56 27.13 22.02
CA ASP A 117 -1.09 26.02 22.84
C ASP A 117 -1.65 24.71 22.30
N PHE A 118 -0.93 24.12 21.34
CA PHE A 118 -1.15 22.73 20.94
C PHE A 118 -0.56 21.78 21.99
N PRO A 119 -1.07 20.54 22.11
CA PRO A 119 -0.40 19.52 22.90
C PRO A 119 1.07 19.38 22.48
N PRO A 120 1.96 18.97 23.40
CA PRO A 120 3.35 18.69 23.05
C PRO A 120 3.45 17.76 21.83
N LEU A 121 4.42 18.00 20.96
CA LEU A 121 4.62 17.21 19.73
C LEU A 121 4.64 15.69 20.01
N LEU A 122 5.25 15.28 21.12
CA LEU A 122 5.37 13.89 21.56
C LEU A 122 4.49 13.59 22.78
N ALA A 123 3.26 14.14 22.81
CA ALA A 123 2.31 13.86 23.88
C ALA A 123 2.09 12.33 24.01
N PRO A 124 1.99 11.78 25.24
CA PRO A 124 1.84 10.33 25.46
C PRO A 124 0.70 9.69 24.66
N GLU A 125 -0.43 10.38 24.53
CA GLU A 125 -1.59 9.95 23.75
C GLU A 125 -1.31 9.87 22.24
N HIS A 126 -0.50 10.78 21.69
CA HIS A 126 -0.07 10.73 20.29
C HIS A 126 0.88 9.56 20.04
N LEU A 127 1.80 9.32 20.97
CA LEU A 127 2.72 8.17 20.90
C LEU A 127 1.96 6.85 21.05
N ALA A 128 0.96 6.77 21.93
CA ALA A 128 0.10 5.60 22.05
C ALA A 128 -0.68 5.32 20.76
N ALA A 129 -1.26 6.36 20.14
CA ALA A 129 -1.94 6.25 18.85
C ALA A 129 -0.96 5.83 17.74
N SER A 130 0.23 6.43 17.68
CA SER A 130 1.28 6.08 16.72
C SER A 130 1.70 4.61 16.85
N LYS A 131 1.90 4.12 18.08
CA LYS A 131 2.22 2.71 18.34
C LYS A 131 1.08 1.79 17.87
N GLN A 132 -0.17 2.14 18.15
CA GLN A 132 -1.32 1.35 17.73
C GLN A 132 -1.43 1.29 16.20
N MET A 133 -1.26 2.42 15.51
CA MET A 133 -1.25 2.46 14.04
C MET A 133 -0.14 1.60 13.44
N ALA A 134 1.06 1.60 14.05
CA ALA A 134 2.16 0.75 13.64
C ALA A 134 1.85 -0.75 13.84
N ILE A 135 1.25 -1.13 14.98
CA ILE A 135 0.83 -2.52 15.24
C ILE A 135 -0.19 -2.99 14.18
N GLU A 136 -1.13 -2.12 13.81
CA GLU A 136 -2.20 -2.45 12.86
C GLU A 136 -1.77 -2.47 11.39
N SER A 137 -0.65 -1.83 11.04
CA SER A 137 -0.17 -1.72 9.66
C SER A 137 0.79 -2.85 9.25
N VAL A 138 1.45 -3.49 10.23
CA VAL A 138 2.41 -4.58 9.97
C VAL A 138 1.68 -5.82 9.45
N VAL A 139 2.19 -6.37 8.35
CA VAL A 139 1.62 -7.54 7.67
C VAL A 139 2.52 -8.75 7.87
N MET A 140 2.00 -9.84 8.43
CA MET A 140 2.75 -11.09 8.48
C MET A 140 2.59 -11.84 7.15
N LEU A 141 3.68 -11.98 6.40
CA LEU A 141 3.68 -12.58 5.07
C LEU A 141 3.98 -14.09 5.09
N LYS A 142 4.72 -14.55 6.09
CA LYS A 142 5.08 -15.96 6.27
C LYS A 142 5.27 -16.24 7.76
N ASN A 143 4.88 -17.43 8.22
CA ASN A 143 5.23 -17.93 9.54
C ASN A 143 5.20 -19.47 9.59
N GLU A 144 6.36 -20.11 9.61
CA GLU A 144 6.55 -21.56 9.77
C GLU A 144 6.79 -21.91 11.26
N ASN A 145 5.91 -21.42 12.13
CA ASN A 145 6.00 -21.55 13.60
C ASN A 145 7.26 -20.92 14.24
N ALA A 146 7.89 -19.95 13.57
CA ALA A 146 9.01 -19.19 14.13
C ALA A 146 8.57 -17.98 14.97
N LEU A 147 7.36 -17.47 14.73
CA LEU A 147 6.71 -16.42 15.52
C LEU A 147 5.43 -16.93 16.21
N PRO A 148 5.05 -16.35 17.37
CA PRO A 148 5.80 -15.34 18.13
C PRO A 148 7.01 -15.92 18.87
N VAL A 149 8.00 -15.09 19.14
CA VAL A 149 9.18 -15.46 19.94
C VAL A 149 8.81 -15.49 21.42
N SER A 150 9.16 -16.59 22.11
CA SER A 150 9.02 -16.69 23.56
C SER A 150 9.94 -15.72 24.28
N THR A 151 9.47 -15.06 25.34
CA THR A 151 10.34 -14.30 26.25
C THR A 151 11.14 -15.19 27.21
N ASN A 152 10.75 -16.46 27.37
CA ASN A 152 11.51 -17.45 28.14
C ASN A 152 12.64 -18.07 27.30
N ILE A 153 13.61 -17.22 26.97
CA ILE A 153 14.82 -17.53 26.20
C ILE A 153 16.03 -16.91 26.88
N ARG A 154 17.25 -17.22 26.43
CA ARG A 154 18.48 -16.68 27.01
C ARG A 154 19.16 -15.68 26.07
N ARG A 155 19.07 -15.89 24.76
CA ARG A 155 19.82 -15.12 23.75
C ARG A 155 19.01 -14.82 22.50
N VAL A 156 18.99 -13.55 22.12
CA VAL A 156 18.44 -13.07 20.84
C VAL A 156 19.57 -12.49 20.01
N ALA A 157 19.73 -12.93 18.77
CA ALA A 157 20.58 -12.26 17.79
C ALA A 157 19.72 -11.26 17.00
N VAL A 158 20.07 -9.98 17.07
CA VAL A 158 19.45 -8.90 16.27
C VAL A 158 20.42 -8.48 15.19
N ILE A 159 20.07 -8.66 13.93
CA ILE A 159 20.99 -8.51 12.81
C ILE A 159 20.35 -7.59 11.76
N GLY A 160 21.12 -6.66 11.22
CA GLY A 160 20.74 -5.91 10.02
C GLY A 160 20.75 -4.39 10.19
N PRO A 161 20.83 -3.66 9.06
CA PRO A 161 21.09 -2.22 9.05
C PRO A 161 19.95 -1.40 9.64
N LEU A 162 18.71 -1.91 9.59
CA LEU A 162 17.51 -1.15 10.00
C LEU A 162 17.07 -1.42 11.44
N ALA A 163 17.70 -2.36 12.14
CA ALA A 163 17.34 -2.70 13.53
C ALA A 163 17.56 -1.54 14.51
N ASN A 164 18.55 -0.68 14.24
CA ASN A 164 18.89 0.49 15.06
C ASN A 164 19.14 1.74 14.21
N ALA A 165 18.23 2.01 13.28
CA ALA A 165 18.31 3.15 12.37
C ALA A 165 17.13 4.12 12.63
N PRO A 166 17.26 5.05 13.59
CA PRO A 166 16.11 5.84 14.09
C PRO A 166 15.48 6.77 13.07
N HIS A 167 16.27 7.32 12.13
CA HIS A 167 15.74 8.15 11.05
C HIS A 167 14.91 7.31 10.08
N GLU A 168 15.40 6.13 9.72
CA GLU A 168 14.78 5.24 8.74
C GLU A 168 13.42 4.71 9.20
N GLN A 169 13.17 4.67 10.52
CA GLN A 169 11.86 4.27 11.04
C GLN A 169 10.74 5.23 10.59
N LEU A 170 11.05 6.51 10.37
CA LEU A 170 10.08 7.55 10.08
C LEU A 170 9.52 7.49 8.64
N GLY A 171 10.22 6.81 7.73
CA GLY A 171 9.84 6.77 6.31
C GLY A 171 10.13 8.08 5.58
N THR A 172 9.49 8.26 4.43
CA THR A 172 9.64 9.45 3.57
C THR A 172 8.53 10.47 3.85
N TRP A 173 8.61 11.66 3.24
CA TRP A 173 7.64 12.76 3.43
C TRP A 173 7.51 13.28 4.87
N ILE A 174 8.63 13.34 5.59
CA ILE A 174 8.73 13.79 7.00
C ILE A 174 9.60 15.04 7.15
N PHE A 175 9.13 16.19 6.65
CA PHE A 175 9.91 17.44 6.62
C PHE A 175 10.39 17.94 8.00
N ASP A 176 9.64 17.67 9.06
CA ASP A 176 9.92 18.05 10.44
C ASP A 176 10.26 16.85 11.34
N GLY A 177 10.41 15.66 10.76
CA GLY A 177 10.75 14.44 11.46
C GLY A 177 12.15 14.49 12.08
N ARG A 178 12.27 14.12 13.36
CA ARG A 178 13.53 14.08 14.10
C ARG A 178 13.86 12.66 14.51
N LYS A 179 15.05 12.17 14.15
CA LYS A 179 15.47 10.80 14.48
C LYS A 179 15.53 10.57 15.99
N GLU A 180 15.80 11.61 16.77
CA GLU A 180 15.89 11.55 18.23
C GLU A 180 14.55 11.20 18.88
N ASN A 181 13.44 11.40 18.17
CA ASN A 181 12.10 11.08 18.66
C ASN A 181 11.73 9.62 18.43
N SER A 182 12.42 8.92 17.51
CA SER A 182 12.10 7.53 17.15
C SER A 182 12.68 6.54 18.13
N ILE A 183 11.87 5.57 18.55
CA ILE A 183 12.32 4.41 19.33
C ILE A 183 12.59 3.25 18.36
N THR A 184 13.82 2.76 18.31
CA THR A 184 14.23 1.71 17.38
C THR A 184 13.82 0.32 17.86
N PRO A 185 13.69 -0.66 16.94
CA PRO A 185 13.48 -2.06 17.32
C PRO A 185 14.52 -2.58 18.29
N LEU A 186 15.81 -2.31 18.05
CA LEU A 186 16.88 -2.74 18.93
C LEU A 186 16.67 -2.22 20.36
N GLN A 187 16.39 -0.93 20.52
CA GLN A 187 16.16 -0.32 21.84
C GLN A 187 15.04 -1.03 22.61
N SER A 188 13.92 -1.31 21.94
CA SER A 188 12.77 -1.98 22.56
C SER A 188 13.04 -3.46 22.89
N ILE A 189 13.79 -4.16 22.03
CA ILE A 189 14.17 -5.57 22.26
C ILE A 189 15.17 -5.67 23.41
N GLU A 190 16.13 -4.74 23.52
CA GLU A 190 17.07 -4.67 24.64
C GLU A 190 16.36 -4.35 25.96
N GLU A 191 15.36 -3.46 25.93
CA GLU A 191 14.52 -3.18 27.09
C GLU A 191 13.75 -4.41 27.56
N LEU A 192 13.10 -5.12 26.62
CA LEU A 192 12.42 -6.38 26.91
C LEU A 192 13.38 -7.44 27.46
N GLY A 193 14.62 -7.48 26.95
CA GLY A 193 15.67 -8.37 27.43
C GLY A 193 16.08 -8.08 28.87
N ARG A 194 16.18 -6.81 29.25
CA ARG A 194 16.42 -6.42 30.65
C ARG A 194 15.26 -6.82 31.56
N GLU A 195 14.02 -6.68 31.08
CA GLU A 195 12.81 -7.05 31.83
C GLU A 195 12.70 -8.57 32.05
N HIS A 196 13.02 -9.37 31.03
CA HIS A 196 12.80 -10.83 31.04
C HIS A 196 14.08 -11.66 31.26
N GLY A 197 15.24 -11.03 31.36
CA GLY A 197 16.51 -11.69 31.70
C GLY A 197 17.23 -12.39 30.54
N PHE A 198 16.93 -12.03 29.28
CA PHE A 198 17.68 -12.50 28.10
C PHE A 198 18.65 -11.45 27.59
N THR A 199 19.73 -11.91 26.95
CA THR A 199 20.73 -11.03 26.34
C THR A 199 20.49 -10.82 24.85
N VAL A 200 20.77 -9.61 24.37
CA VAL A 200 20.69 -9.24 22.95
C VAL A 200 22.10 -9.11 22.38
N GLN A 201 22.37 -9.80 21.28
CA GLN A 201 23.60 -9.65 20.50
C GLN A 201 23.27 -8.94 19.19
N TYR A 202 23.70 -7.68 19.08
CA TYR A 202 23.42 -6.85 17.92
C TYR A 202 24.56 -6.84 16.91
N HIS A 203 24.23 -7.04 15.63
CA HIS A 203 25.12 -6.83 14.50
C HIS A 203 24.44 -5.95 13.45
N ARG A 204 24.98 -4.76 13.17
CA ARG A 204 24.49 -3.94 12.05
C ARG A 204 24.59 -4.70 10.72
N ALA A 205 25.64 -5.52 10.57
CA ALA A 205 25.94 -6.42 9.45
C ALA A 205 26.18 -5.77 8.09
N LEU A 206 25.50 -4.67 7.78
CA LEU A 206 25.68 -3.83 6.59
C LEU A 206 25.67 -2.38 7.04
N GLU A 207 26.52 -1.52 6.49
CA GLU A 207 26.50 -0.09 6.85
C GLU A 207 25.16 0.55 6.47
N THR A 208 24.61 0.23 5.31
CA THR A 208 23.28 0.68 4.87
C THR A 208 22.53 -0.47 4.20
N SER A 209 21.24 -0.29 3.90
CA SER A 209 20.44 -1.29 3.19
C SER A 209 20.95 -1.58 1.76
N ARG A 210 21.82 -0.74 1.21
CA ARG A 210 22.41 -0.87 -0.13
C ARG A 210 23.91 -1.20 -0.11
N SER A 211 24.48 -1.47 1.06
CA SER A 211 25.88 -1.84 1.18
C SER A 211 26.12 -3.26 0.66
N HIS A 212 27.22 -3.46 -0.08
CA HIS A 212 27.56 -4.76 -0.68
C HIS A 212 28.53 -5.61 0.18
N GLN A 213 28.97 -5.11 1.32
CA GLN A 213 29.93 -5.81 2.18
C GLN A 213 29.30 -6.12 3.54
N ILE A 214 29.26 -7.42 3.87
CA ILE A 214 28.86 -7.89 5.20
C ILE A 214 30.02 -7.67 6.18
N THR A 215 29.77 -6.89 7.22
CA THR A 215 30.74 -6.60 8.28
C THR A 215 30.76 -7.72 9.32
N ASN A 216 31.96 -8.20 9.69
CA ASN A 216 32.19 -9.19 10.74
C ASN A 216 31.36 -10.49 10.63
N PRO A 217 31.33 -11.17 9.46
CA PRO A 217 30.50 -12.36 9.26
C PRO A 217 30.79 -13.49 10.25
N ALA A 218 32.04 -13.67 10.68
CA ALA A 218 32.41 -14.68 11.68
C ALA A 218 31.75 -14.43 13.05
N ALA A 219 31.60 -13.17 13.45
CA ALA A 219 30.95 -12.80 14.70
C ALA A 219 29.43 -13.04 14.62
N ILE A 220 28.81 -12.64 13.50
CA ILE A 220 27.40 -12.90 13.21
C ILE A 220 27.09 -14.39 13.34
N LEU A 221 27.85 -15.24 12.63
CA LEU A 221 27.63 -16.69 12.62
C LEU A 221 27.73 -17.33 14.01
N ARG A 222 28.72 -16.92 14.81
CA ARG A 222 28.91 -17.41 16.19
C ARG A 222 27.71 -17.05 17.08
N ASP A 223 27.20 -15.83 16.96
CA ASP A 223 26.12 -15.37 17.82
C ASP A 223 24.76 -15.93 17.36
N VAL A 224 24.56 -16.13 16.05
CA VAL A 224 23.44 -16.89 15.48
C VAL A 224 23.42 -18.32 16.02
N GLU A 225 24.54 -19.03 15.99
CA GLU A 225 24.63 -20.42 16.49
C GLU A 225 24.22 -20.53 17.97
N ARG A 226 24.55 -19.51 18.77
CA ARG A 226 24.27 -19.43 20.21
C ARG A 226 22.90 -18.86 20.55
N ALA A 227 22.21 -18.26 19.59
CA ALA A 227 20.91 -17.62 19.80
C ALA A 227 19.78 -18.65 19.88
N ASP A 228 18.78 -18.30 20.67
CA ASP A 228 17.50 -18.99 20.75
C ASP A 228 16.50 -18.42 19.72
N ALA A 229 16.65 -17.13 19.38
CA ALA A 229 15.90 -16.45 18.31
C ALA A 229 16.81 -15.55 17.47
N VAL A 230 16.58 -15.52 16.15
CA VAL A 230 17.34 -14.72 15.19
C VAL A 230 16.39 -13.76 14.48
N LEU A 231 16.57 -12.47 14.74
CA LEU A 231 15.79 -11.38 14.17
C LEU A 231 16.63 -10.65 13.12
N LEU A 232 16.19 -10.70 11.86
CA LEU A 232 16.90 -10.14 10.73
C LEU A 232 16.14 -8.96 10.13
N PHE A 233 16.64 -7.74 10.33
CA PHE A 233 16.05 -6.49 9.87
C PHE A 233 16.59 -6.12 8.49
N LEU A 234 15.72 -6.14 7.50
CA LEU A 234 16.01 -5.96 6.08
C LEU A 234 15.12 -4.86 5.48
N GLY A 235 15.37 -4.46 4.24
CA GLY A 235 14.50 -3.59 3.46
C GLY A 235 15.25 -2.40 2.85
N GLU A 236 14.75 -1.19 3.05
CA GLU A 236 15.21 0.03 2.39
C GLU A 236 15.34 1.20 3.37
N GLU A 237 16.41 1.99 3.22
CA GLU A 237 16.47 3.36 3.75
C GLU A 237 15.27 4.17 3.21
N SER A 238 14.72 5.07 4.02
CA SER A 238 13.52 5.84 3.70
C SER A 238 13.65 6.63 2.40
N ILE A 239 14.86 7.16 2.14
CA ILE A 239 15.23 7.94 0.96
C ILE A 239 15.17 7.15 -0.36
N LEU A 240 15.10 5.82 -0.30
CA LEU A 240 14.93 4.99 -1.49
C LEU A 240 13.48 4.98 -1.97
N SER A 241 12.55 5.58 -1.22
CA SER A 241 11.14 5.77 -1.58
C SER A 241 10.75 7.25 -1.55
N GLY A 242 9.52 7.56 -1.99
CA GLY A 242 9.04 8.93 -2.12
C GLY A 242 9.34 9.56 -3.48
N GLU A 243 9.23 10.88 -3.54
CA GLU A 243 9.28 11.63 -4.80
C GLU A 243 10.64 11.57 -5.50
N GLY A 244 10.64 11.30 -6.80
CA GLY A 244 11.86 11.25 -7.62
C GLY A 244 12.79 10.07 -7.31
N LYS A 245 12.29 9.01 -6.66
CA LYS A 245 13.08 7.84 -6.21
C LYS A 245 12.55 6.52 -6.79
N SER A 246 12.45 6.44 -8.12
CA SER A 246 12.07 5.20 -8.81
C SER A 246 13.21 4.18 -8.81
N LEU A 247 12.90 2.92 -8.54
CA LEU A 247 13.85 1.81 -8.65
C LEU A 247 13.50 0.93 -9.85
N ALA A 248 14.50 0.64 -10.69
CA ALA A 248 14.38 -0.30 -11.79
C ALA A 248 14.50 -1.76 -11.34
N ASN A 249 15.06 -2.00 -10.15
CA ASN A 249 15.11 -3.29 -9.48
C ASN A 249 14.57 -3.13 -8.07
N ILE A 250 13.55 -3.90 -7.72
CA ILE A 250 12.90 -3.88 -6.40
C ILE A 250 13.26 -5.10 -5.54
N ASP A 251 14.30 -5.85 -5.91
CA ASP A 251 14.89 -6.88 -5.04
C ASP A 251 15.41 -6.24 -3.74
N LEU A 252 15.67 -7.04 -2.71
CA LEU A 252 16.43 -6.58 -1.56
C LEU A 252 17.79 -6.00 -2.03
N GLN A 253 18.02 -4.73 -1.71
CA GLN A 253 19.18 -4.00 -2.21
C GLN A 253 20.49 -4.43 -1.50
N GLY A 254 21.64 -4.09 -2.10
CA GLY A 254 22.95 -4.36 -1.52
C GLY A 254 23.22 -5.86 -1.37
N ALA A 255 23.93 -6.24 -0.29
CA ALA A 255 24.24 -7.63 0.06
C ALA A 255 23.22 -8.26 1.03
N GLN A 256 21.98 -7.76 1.07
CA GLN A 256 20.97 -8.23 2.00
C GLN A 256 20.55 -9.68 1.74
N GLU A 257 20.44 -10.09 0.48
CA GLU A 257 20.13 -11.49 0.16
C GLU A 257 21.27 -12.43 0.58
N GLU A 258 22.52 -12.02 0.41
CA GLU A 258 23.71 -12.75 0.88
C GLU A 258 23.73 -12.84 2.40
N LEU A 259 23.32 -11.77 3.09
CA LEU A 259 23.18 -11.77 4.55
C LEU A 259 22.12 -12.78 5.00
N VAL A 260 20.98 -12.87 4.31
CA VAL A 260 19.96 -13.90 4.60
C VAL A 260 20.55 -15.30 4.48
N ARG A 261 21.22 -15.61 3.37
CA ARG A 261 21.84 -16.93 3.16
C ARG A 261 22.93 -17.22 4.18
N LEU A 262 23.74 -16.22 4.55
CA LEU A 262 24.77 -16.33 5.57
C LEU A 262 24.16 -16.71 6.93
N VAL A 263 23.13 -16.00 7.37
CA VAL A 263 22.45 -16.26 8.64
C VAL A 263 21.78 -17.63 8.64
N ALA A 264 21.05 -17.97 7.56
CA ALA A 264 20.36 -19.24 7.41
C ALA A 264 21.30 -20.46 7.37
N SER A 265 22.57 -20.29 6.97
CA SER A 265 23.57 -21.38 6.92
C SER A 265 23.81 -22.09 8.26
N ARG A 266 23.36 -21.50 9.37
CA ARG A 266 23.47 -22.09 10.72
C ARG A 266 22.26 -22.92 11.14
N GLY A 267 21.24 -23.05 10.28
CA GLY A 267 20.07 -23.90 10.52
C GLY A 267 19.17 -23.43 11.67
N LYS A 268 19.32 -22.17 12.10
CA LYS A 268 18.44 -21.53 13.09
C LYS A 268 17.26 -20.90 12.36
N PRO A 269 16.03 -20.94 12.92
CA PRO A 269 14.90 -20.23 12.34
C PRO A 269 15.20 -18.73 12.18
N VAL A 270 15.02 -18.21 10.97
CA VAL A 270 15.27 -16.82 10.60
C VAL A 270 13.95 -16.07 10.54
N ILE A 271 13.79 -15.09 11.42
CA ILE A 271 12.64 -14.19 11.43
C ILE A 271 13.05 -12.90 10.74
N ALA A 272 12.56 -12.68 9.52
CA ALA A 272 12.80 -11.46 8.76
C ALA A 272 11.79 -10.37 9.12
N ILE A 273 12.28 -9.17 9.39
CA ILE A 273 11.49 -7.96 9.55
C ILE A 273 11.89 -7.01 8.43
N ILE A 274 11.02 -6.85 7.44
CA ILE A 274 11.28 -6.05 6.24
C ILE A 274 10.65 -4.67 6.41
N MET A 275 11.47 -3.62 6.28
CA MET A 275 11.06 -2.21 6.37
C MET A 275 11.31 -1.50 5.05
N ALA A 276 10.25 -1.14 4.31
CA ALA A 276 10.39 -0.45 3.02
C ALA A 276 9.10 0.29 2.62
N GLY A 277 9.23 1.29 1.74
CA GLY A 277 8.12 2.15 1.30
C GLY A 277 7.33 1.64 0.09
N ARG A 278 7.65 0.44 -0.43
CA ARG A 278 7.06 -0.17 -1.64
C ARG A 278 7.12 -1.70 -1.55
N PRO A 279 6.36 -2.47 -2.34
CA PRO A 279 6.63 -3.90 -2.50
C PRO A 279 8.09 -4.18 -2.87
N VAL A 280 8.76 -5.01 -2.07
CA VAL A 280 10.13 -5.48 -2.30
C VAL A 280 10.08 -6.95 -2.68
N THR A 281 10.83 -7.36 -3.70
CA THR A 281 10.98 -8.75 -4.11
C THR A 281 12.08 -9.43 -3.30
N PHE A 282 11.77 -10.61 -2.79
CA PHE A 282 12.73 -11.44 -2.04
C PHE A 282 12.50 -12.93 -2.32
N GLU A 283 11.90 -13.24 -3.48
CA GLU A 283 11.55 -14.60 -3.91
C GLU A 283 12.75 -15.56 -3.82
N LYS A 284 13.94 -15.10 -4.23
CA LYS A 284 15.20 -15.88 -4.25
C LYS A 284 15.68 -16.29 -2.86
N VAL A 285 15.29 -15.56 -1.82
CA VAL A 285 15.70 -15.80 -0.43
C VAL A 285 14.56 -16.16 0.52
N LYS A 286 13.31 -16.08 0.06
CA LYS A 286 12.11 -16.47 0.81
C LYS A 286 12.18 -17.87 1.42
N PRO A 287 12.76 -18.91 0.77
CA PRO A 287 12.92 -20.23 1.38
C PRO A 287 13.83 -20.27 2.61
N TYR A 288 14.71 -19.28 2.80
CA TYR A 288 15.64 -19.19 3.93
C TYR A 288 15.10 -18.35 5.11
N MET A 289 13.84 -17.90 5.02
CA MET A 289 13.18 -17.10 6.06
C MET A 289 12.00 -17.89 6.59
N ASP A 290 12.03 -18.33 7.84
CA ASP A 290 10.94 -19.11 8.46
C ASP A 290 9.73 -18.24 8.79
N ALA A 291 9.96 -16.95 9.11
CA ALA A 291 8.90 -15.96 9.25
C ALA A 291 9.26 -14.63 8.59
N VAL A 292 8.25 -13.90 8.12
CA VAL A 292 8.40 -12.58 7.50
C VAL A 292 7.33 -11.64 8.04
N LEU A 293 7.74 -10.60 8.75
CA LEU A 293 6.93 -9.43 9.07
C LEU A 293 7.30 -8.30 8.11
N TYR A 294 6.31 -7.76 7.42
CA TYR A 294 6.46 -6.61 6.54
C TYR A 294 5.93 -5.37 7.24
N ALA A 295 6.85 -4.51 7.67
CA ALA A 295 6.59 -3.44 8.63
C ALA A 295 6.44 -2.05 8.01
N TRP A 296 6.65 -1.91 6.71
CA TRP A 296 6.77 -0.61 6.04
C TRP A 296 7.85 0.25 6.71
N HIS A 297 7.64 1.57 6.84
CA HIS A 297 8.35 2.40 7.81
C HIS A 297 7.37 2.82 8.91
N PRO A 298 7.37 2.14 10.08
CA PRO A 298 6.27 2.21 11.05
C PRO A 298 6.26 3.48 11.93
N GLY A 299 7.14 4.44 11.67
CA GLY A 299 7.14 5.75 12.32
C GLY A 299 7.87 5.78 13.66
N THR A 300 7.56 6.82 14.45
CA THR A 300 8.23 7.15 15.71
C THR A 300 8.20 6.01 16.74
N MET A 301 7.13 5.22 16.75
CA MET A 301 6.91 4.13 17.71
C MET A 301 7.15 2.74 17.10
N ALA A 302 7.98 2.67 16.05
CA ALA A 302 8.39 1.44 15.37
C ALA A 302 8.85 0.34 16.33
N GLY A 303 9.81 0.65 17.22
CA GLY A 303 10.39 -0.32 18.13
C GLY A 303 9.38 -0.96 19.07
N PRO A 304 8.60 -0.16 19.85
CA PRO A 304 7.61 -0.70 20.76
C PRO A 304 6.53 -1.52 20.05
N ALA A 305 6.08 -1.09 18.87
CA ALA A 305 5.09 -1.82 18.08
C ALA A 305 5.63 -3.17 17.59
N LEU A 306 6.85 -3.19 17.04
CA LEU A 306 7.47 -4.42 16.55
C LEU A 306 7.85 -5.38 17.67
N ALA A 307 8.26 -4.89 18.84
CA ALA A 307 8.49 -5.74 20.00
C ALA A 307 7.19 -6.43 20.46
N ASP A 308 6.07 -5.71 20.51
CA ASP A 308 4.77 -6.30 20.87
C ASP A 308 4.33 -7.39 19.88
N LEU A 309 4.58 -7.19 18.59
CA LEU A 309 4.28 -8.19 17.57
C LEU A 309 5.22 -9.39 17.65
N ILE A 310 6.55 -9.17 17.58
CA ILE A 310 7.56 -10.25 17.54
C ILE A 310 7.41 -11.19 18.75
N PHE A 311 7.15 -10.65 19.93
CA PHE A 311 7.03 -11.44 21.17
C PHE A 311 5.58 -11.80 21.54
N GLY A 312 4.63 -11.61 20.62
CA GLY A 312 3.27 -12.14 20.75
C GLY A 312 2.39 -11.45 21.80
N LYS A 313 2.70 -10.21 22.20
CA LYS A 313 1.79 -9.39 23.01
C LYS A 313 0.52 -9.05 22.24
N VAL A 314 0.64 -8.86 20.92
CA VAL A 314 -0.48 -8.65 20.00
C VAL A 314 -0.26 -9.47 18.73
N SER A 315 -1.34 -9.99 18.13
CA SER A 315 -1.26 -10.65 16.83
C SER A 315 -1.18 -9.62 15.69
N PRO A 316 -0.31 -9.83 14.68
CA PRO A 316 -0.40 -9.11 13.41
C PRO A 316 -1.82 -9.21 12.83
N SER A 317 -2.30 -8.11 12.25
CA SER A 317 -3.63 -8.02 11.62
C SER A 317 -3.65 -7.19 10.33
N GLY A 318 -2.50 -6.65 9.91
CA GLY A 318 -2.39 -5.92 8.65
C GLY A 318 -2.63 -6.83 7.45
N LYS A 319 -3.18 -6.25 6.37
CA LYS A 319 -3.36 -6.90 5.07
C LYS A 319 -2.74 -6.04 3.98
N LEU A 320 -2.17 -6.67 2.95
CA LEU A 320 -1.52 -5.98 1.85
C LEU A 320 -2.50 -5.12 1.04
N PRO A 321 -2.29 -3.80 0.92
CA PRO A 321 -3.12 -2.95 0.06
C PRO A 321 -2.68 -2.98 -1.41
N VAL A 322 -1.59 -3.68 -1.73
CA VAL A 322 -1.01 -3.80 -3.07
C VAL A 322 -0.49 -5.22 -3.28
N THR A 323 -0.54 -5.71 -4.51
CA THR A 323 0.03 -7.02 -4.88
C THR A 323 1.56 -6.96 -4.82
N PHE A 324 2.18 -8.00 -4.27
CA PHE A 324 3.64 -8.17 -4.30
C PHE A 324 4.03 -9.07 -5.46
N PRO A 325 4.73 -8.58 -6.50
CA PRO A 325 5.24 -9.43 -7.57
C PRO A 325 6.35 -10.35 -7.04
N ARG A 326 6.67 -11.42 -7.77
CA ARG A 326 7.83 -12.29 -7.53
C ARG A 326 9.12 -11.68 -8.11
N HIS A 327 8.99 -10.89 -9.17
CA HIS A 327 10.09 -10.22 -9.86
C HIS A 327 9.62 -8.90 -10.49
N VAL A 328 10.51 -7.92 -10.64
CA VAL A 328 10.18 -6.60 -11.23
C VAL A 328 9.61 -6.72 -12.66
N GLY A 329 10.02 -7.75 -13.40
CA GLY A 329 9.54 -8.03 -14.76
C GLY A 329 8.05 -8.40 -14.87
N GLN A 330 7.37 -8.68 -13.74
CA GLN A 330 5.91 -8.91 -13.71
C GLN A 330 5.11 -7.60 -13.60
N ILE A 331 5.76 -6.45 -13.39
CA ILE A 331 5.05 -5.17 -13.25
C ILE A 331 4.53 -4.71 -14.63
N PRO A 332 3.26 -4.25 -14.72
CA PRO A 332 2.29 -4.10 -13.64
C PRO A 332 1.56 -5.40 -13.29
N MET A 333 1.48 -5.71 -11.98
CA MET A 333 0.72 -6.84 -11.45
C MET A 333 -0.26 -6.37 -10.37
N TYR A 334 -1.55 -6.65 -10.56
CA TYR A 334 -2.62 -6.18 -9.69
C TYR A 334 -3.82 -7.15 -9.73
N TYR A 335 -4.55 -7.30 -8.62
CA TYR A 335 -5.56 -8.35 -8.46
C TYR A 335 -6.81 -8.14 -9.32
N ASN A 336 -7.19 -6.89 -9.58
CA ASN A 336 -8.36 -6.51 -10.40
C ASN A 336 -7.99 -6.42 -11.89
N HIS A 337 -7.19 -7.38 -12.37
CA HIS A 337 -6.83 -7.52 -13.77
C HIS A 337 -7.99 -8.11 -14.60
N LYS A 338 -7.88 -8.00 -15.93
CA LYS A 338 -8.80 -8.65 -16.87
C LYS A 338 -8.41 -10.12 -17.04
N ASN A 339 -9.38 -10.96 -17.42
CA ASN A 339 -9.17 -12.40 -17.56
C ASN A 339 -8.28 -12.79 -18.77
N THR A 340 -8.15 -11.90 -19.76
CA THR A 340 -7.62 -12.20 -21.11
C THR A 340 -8.44 -13.26 -21.87
N GLY A 341 -8.08 -13.53 -23.13
CA GLY A 341 -8.67 -14.62 -23.91
C GLY A 341 -8.07 -16.00 -23.63
N ARG A 342 -6.93 -16.07 -22.93
CA ARG A 342 -6.21 -17.31 -22.60
C ARG A 342 -5.62 -17.23 -21.19
N PRO A 343 -6.48 -17.22 -20.16
CA PRO A 343 -6.01 -17.15 -18.78
C PRO A 343 -5.11 -18.35 -18.46
N PRO A 344 -4.00 -18.15 -17.72
CA PRO A 344 -3.19 -19.25 -17.25
C PRO A 344 -3.86 -19.99 -16.09
N SER A 345 -3.54 -21.28 -15.95
CA SER A 345 -3.81 -22.12 -14.79
C SER A 345 -2.57 -22.96 -14.46
N HIS A 346 -2.55 -23.61 -13.29
CA HIS A 346 -1.49 -24.57 -12.95
C HIS A 346 -1.43 -25.77 -13.91
N GLU A 347 -2.53 -26.11 -14.58
CA GLU A 347 -2.56 -27.18 -15.58
C GLU A 347 -1.93 -26.75 -16.91
N THR A 348 -2.04 -25.46 -17.26
CA THR A 348 -1.53 -24.93 -18.54
C THR A 348 -0.16 -24.28 -18.43
N PHE A 349 0.35 -24.08 -17.22
CA PHE A 349 1.64 -23.45 -16.97
C PHE A 349 2.77 -24.46 -17.17
N VAL A 350 3.78 -24.07 -17.96
CA VAL A 350 5.00 -24.84 -18.16
C VAL A 350 6.19 -23.96 -17.80
N HIS A 351 6.97 -24.39 -16.81
CA HIS A 351 8.16 -23.64 -16.40
C HIS A 351 9.29 -23.80 -17.43
N ILE A 352 10.14 -22.78 -17.59
CA ILE A 352 11.20 -22.75 -18.61
C ILE A 352 12.13 -23.97 -18.57
N TYR A 353 12.38 -24.53 -17.39
CA TYR A 353 13.23 -25.72 -17.19
C TYR A 353 12.53 -27.05 -17.47
N ASP A 354 11.20 -27.05 -17.60
CA ASP A 354 10.41 -28.24 -17.96
C ASP A 354 10.19 -28.32 -19.48
N ILE A 355 10.67 -27.33 -20.23
CA ILE A 355 10.55 -27.26 -21.69
C ILE A 355 11.60 -28.16 -22.34
N PRO A 356 11.20 -29.18 -23.14
CA PRO A 356 12.16 -29.97 -23.90
C PRO A 356 12.96 -29.12 -24.88
N VAL A 357 14.24 -29.45 -25.08
CA VAL A 357 15.04 -28.91 -26.19
C VAL A 357 14.32 -29.25 -27.50
N GLU A 358 14.23 -28.28 -28.41
CA GLU A 358 13.49 -28.41 -29.68
C GLU A 358 11.98 -28.64 -29.52
N ALA A 359 11.39 -28.28 -28.37
CA ALA A 359 9.94 -28.31 -28.19
C ALA A 359 9.21 -27.55 -29.32
N PHE A 360 8.21 -28.21 -29.92
CA PHE A 360 7.37 -27.58 -30.92
C PHE A 360 6.60 -26.39 -30.31
N GLN A 361 6.49 -25.30 -31.06
CA GLN A 361 6.03 -23.99 -30.56
C GLN A 361 4.67 -24.02 -29.82
N PHE A 362 3.80 -24.99 -30.12
CA PHE A 362 2.48 -25.10 -29.52
C PHE A 362 2.41 -25.98 -28.25
N SER A 363 3.51 -26.63 -27.84
CA SER A 363 3.53 -27.60 -26.73
C SER A 363 3.57 -26.98 -25.32
N LEU A 364 3.65 -25.66 -25.21
CA LEU A 364 3.97 -24.96 -23.95
C LEU A 364 2.76 -24.43 -23.17
N GLY A 365 1.53 -24.73 -23.63
CA GLY A 365 0.33 -24.08 -23.10
C GLY A 365 0.32 -22.60 -23.48
N THR A 366 -0.41 -22.24 -24.53
CA THR A 366 -0.39 -20.88 -25.11
C THR A 366 -1.20 -19.86 -24.30
N THR A 367 -0.97 -19.77 -22.99
CA THR A 367 -1.67 -18.90 -22.04
C THR A 367 -0.84 -17.69 -21.60
N SER A 368 -1.48 -16.70 -20.99
CA SER A 368 -0.85 -15.43 -20.61
C SER A 368 -0.03 -15.54 -19.31
N HIS A 369 1.19 -16.08 -19.38
CA HIS A 369 2.13 -16.21 -18.25
C HIS A 369 3.59 -15.97 -18.66
N TYR A 370 4.48 -15.78 -17.68
CA TYR A 370 5.94 -15.77 -17.88
C TYR A 370 6.52 -17.18 -17.66
N LEU A 371 7.48 -17.61 -18.48
CA LEU A 371 8.03 -18.98 -18.40
C LEU A 371 8.86 -19.24 -17.14
N ASP A 372 9.47 -18.21 -16.58
CA ASP A 372 10.42 -18.26 -15.45
C ASP A 372 9.79 -17.89 -14.10
N TYR A 373 8.79 -17.00 -14.10
CA TYR A 373 8.10 -16.55 -12.87
C TYR A 373 6.60 -16.86 -12.84
N GLY A 374 6.04 -17.48 -13.88
CA GLY A 374 4.64 -17.87 -13.94
C GLY A 374 3.69 -16.68 -13.99
N PHE A 375 2.51 -16.85 -13.37
CA PHE A 375 1.42 -15.87 -13.39
C PHE A 375 0.90 -15.47 -12.01
N GLU A 376 1.39 -16.12 -10.95
CA GLU A 376 0.98 -15.84 -9.57
C GLU A 376 1.87 -14.76 -8.93
N PRO A 377 1.30 -13.92 -8.05
CA PRO A 377 2.09 -12.99 -7.26
C PRO A 377 2.84 -13.72 -6.15
N MET A 378 3.88 -13.08 -5.60
CA MET A 378 4.52 -13.57 -4.37
C MET A 378 3.55 -13.50 -3.19
N PHE A 379 2.79 -12.39 -3.10
CA PHE A 379 1.66 -12.24 -2.18
C PHE A 379 0.53 -11.44 -2.84
N PRO A 380 -0.73 -11.92 -2.81
CA PRO A 380 -1.83 -11.23 -3.46
C PRO A 380 -2.34 -10.03 -2.65
N PHE A 381 -3.12 -9.17 -3.29
CA PHE A 381 -3.86 -8.10 -2.60
C PHE A 381 -4.73 -8.67 -1.47
N GLY A 382 -4.79 -7.96 -0.34
CA GLY A 382 -5.55 -8.33 0.83
C GLY A 382 -4.93 -9.46 1.66
N PHE A 383 -3.74 -9.95 1.32
CA PHE A 383 -3.07 -11.03 2.06
C PHE A 383 -2.43 -10.54 3.37
N GLY A 384 -2.44 -11.38 4.39
CA GLY A 384 -1.74 -11.17 5.65
C GLY A 384 -2.15 -12.23 6.68
N LEU A 385 -1.19 -12.79 7.39
CA LEU A 385 -1.38 -13.83 8.38
C LEU A 385 -1.60 -13.25 9.79
N SER A 386 -2.07 -14.09 10.70
CA SER A 386 -2.26 -13.80 12.13
C SER A 386 -1.63 -14.93 12.96
N TYR A 387 -1.39 -14.71 14.26
CA TYR A 387 -1.01 -15.77 15.19
C TYR A 387 -2.17 -16.71 15.54
N THR A 388 -3.39 -16.33 15.18
CA THR A 388 -4.55 -17.21 15.23
C THR A 388 -5.08 -17.50 13.83
N THR A 389 -6.00 -18.45 13.73
CA THR A 389 -6.69 -18.78 12.50
C THR A 389 -8.13 -18.30 12.56
N PHE A 390 -8.63 -17.84 11.40
CA PHE A 390 -10.02 -17.44 11.24
C PHE A 390 -10.70 -18.29 10.19
N GLU A 391 -11.92 -18.69 10.47
CA GLU A 391 -12.75 -19.46 9.56
C GLU A 391 -13.99 -18.65 9.18
N ILE A 392 -14.20 -18.48 7.87
CA ILE A 392 -15.41 -17.88 7.31
C ILE A 392 -16.32 -19.03 6.86
N THR A 393 -17.53 -19.08 7.41
CA THR A 393 -18.53 -20.09 7.07
C THR A 393 -19.90 -19.46 6.84
N ASN A 394 -20.87 -20.27 6.39
CA ASN A 394 -22.26 -19.87 6.23
C ASN A 394 -22.45 -18.56 5.42
N VAL A 395 -21.64 -18.38 4.37
CA VAL A 395 -21.85 -17.27 3.44
C VAL A 395 -23.17 -17.51 2.72
N GLN A 396 -24.09 -16.54 2.76
CA GLN A 396 -25.42 -16.62 2.15
C GLN A 396 -25.79 -15.26 1.54
N LEU A 397 -26.52 -15.30 0.44
CA LEU A 397 -27.19 -14.15 -0.15
C LEU A 397 -28.66 -14.21 0.23
N GLU A 398 -29.25 -13.12 0.70
CA GLU A 398 -30.69 -13.09 0.99
C GLU A 398 -31.53 -13.31 -0.28
N ASN A 399 -31.10 -12.73 -1.40
CA ASN A 399 -31.70 -12.91 -2.73
C ASN A 399 -30.60 -13.09 -3.78
N ASN A 400 -30.84 -13.96 -4.76
CA ASN A 400 -29.92 -14.22 -5.89
C ASN A 400 -30.43 -13.68 -7.23
N ARG A 401 -31.60 -13.04 -7.26
CA ARG A 401 -32.12 -12.24 -8.37
C ARG A 401 -32.52 -10.89 -7.84
N LEU A 402 -31.87 -9.84 -8.35
CA LEU A 402 -31.97 -8.46 -7.86
C LEU A 402 -32.25 -7.54 -9.04
N ARG A 403 -33.03 -6.47 -8.84
CA ARG A 403 -33.17 -5.39 -9.80
C ARG A 403 -32.07 -4.36 -9.62
N VAL A 404 -31.85 -3.53 -10.64
CA VAL A 404 -31.01 -2.33 -10.50
C VAL A 404 -31.62 -1.42 -9.43
N GLY A 405 -30.79 -1.01 -8.47
CA GLY A 405 -31.19 -0.25 -7.29
C GLY A 405 -31.55 -1.10 -6.06
N ASP A 406 -31.65 -2.43 -6.17
CA ASP A 406 -31.88 -3.30 -5.02
C ASP A 406 -30.62 -3.44 -4.14
N ASP A 407 -30.85 -3.81 -2.88
CA ASP A 407 -29.80 -4.13 -1.92
C ASP A 407 -29.32 -5.58 -2.07
N ILE A 408 -28.01 -5.74 -2.15
CA ILE A 408 -27.27 -6.99 -2.02
C ILE A 408 -26.92 -7.17 -0.55
N ARG A 409 -27.62 -8.08 0.14
CA ARG A 409 -27.30 -8.47 1.53
C ARG A 409 -26.61 -9.81 1.58
N VAL A 410 -25.39 -9.81 2.12
CA VAL A 410 -24.54 -10.98 2.22
C VAL A 410 -24.24 -11.25 3.68
N THR A 411 -24.77 -12.34 4.22
CA THR A 411 -24.50 -12.75 5.60
C THR A 411 -23.40 -13.79 5.65
N PHE A 412 -22.58 -13.77 6.69
CA PHE A 412 -21.54 -14.78 6.93
C PHE A 412 -21.27 -14.94 8.42
N THR A 413 -20.60 -16.04 8.77
CA THR A 413 -20.11 -16.30 10.12
C THR A 413 -18.60 -16.22 10.10
N LEU A 414 -18.01 -15.48 11.05
CA LEU A 414 -16.58 -15.48 11.29
C LEU A 414 -16.31 -16.10 12.66
N LYS A 415 -15.40 -17.07 12.70
CA LYS A 415 -14.93 -17.69 13.93
C LYS A 415 -13.42 -17.56 14.06
N ASN A 416 -12.96 -17.15 15.23
CA ASN A 416 -11.56 -17.30 15.60
C ASN A 416 -11.36 -18.75 16.09
N THR A 417 -10.68 -19.57 15.29
CA THR A 417 -10.50 -21.00 15.54
C THR A 417 -9.21 -21.34 16.29
N GLY A 418 -8.34 -20.36 16.53
CA GLY A 418 -7.11 -20.56 17.29
C GLY A 418 -7.22 -20.10 18.74
N ASN A 419 -6.05 -19.93 19.36
CA ASN A 419 -5.90 -19.78 20.81
C ASN A 419 -5.56 -18.33 21.26
N MET A 420 -5.57 -17.37 20.34
CA MET A 420 -5.22 -15.98 20.61
C MET A 420 -6.29 -15.05 20.07
N ALA A 421 -6.65 -14.01 20.83
CA ALA A 421 -7.50 -12.94 20.35
C ALA A 421 -6.76 -12.12 19.28
N ALA A 422 -7.45 -11.80 18.18
CA ALA A 422 -6.86 -11.05 17.08
C ALA A 422 -7.94 -10.38 16.22
N SER A 423 -7.49 -9.51 15.32
CA SER A 423 -8.34 -8.92 14.29
C SER A 423 -8.11 -9.58 12.92
N GLU A 424 -9.18 -9.75 12.16
CA GLU A 424 -9.18 -10.22 10.77
C GLU A 424 -9.93 -9.23 9.88
N VAL A 425 -9.50 -9.08 8.63
CA VAL A 425 -10.16 -8.22 7.64
C VAL A 425 -10.89 -9.12 6.65
N VAL A 426 -12.20 -9.25 6.85
CA VAL A 426 -13.07 -9.95 5.90
C VAL A 426 -13.34 -9.03 4.71
N GLN A 427 -13.17 -9.56 3.51
CA GLN A 427 -13.20 -8.82 2.25
C GLN A 427 -14.26 -9.41 1.33
N LEU A 428 -15.05 -8.54 0.71
CA LEU A 428 -16.08 -8.89 -0.26
C LEU A 428 -15.67 -8.41 -1.64
N TYR A 429 -15.62 -9.36 -2.58
CA TYR A 429 -15.27 -9.13 -3.97
C TYR A 429 -16.42 -9.49 -4.90
N THR A 430 -16.52 -8.80 -6.03
CA THR A 430 -17.48 -9.13 -7.10
C THR A 430 -16.79 -9.31 -8.45
N ARG A 431 -17.45 -10.04 -9.36
CA ARG A 431 -17.12 -10.11 -10.78
C ARG A 431 -18.41 -10.18 -11.58
N GLN A 432 -18.58 -9.26 -12.52
CA GLN A 432 -19.58 -9.40 -13.58
C GLN A 432 -19.01 -10.30 -14.69
N LEU A 433 -19.76 -11.32 -15.11
CA LEU A 433 -19.24 -12.35 -16.01
C LEU A 433 -19.19 -11.91 -17.48
N PHE A 434 -20.14 -11.10 -17.90
CA PHE A 434 -20.25 -10.54 -19.25
C PHE A 434 -20.90 -9.15 -19.18
N GLY A 435 -20.62 -8.31 -20.17
CA GLY A 435 -21.13 -6.95 -20.25
C GLY A 435 -20.58 -6.22 -21.46
N SER A 436 -20.87 -4.93 -21.61
CA SER A 436 -20.42 -4.15 -22.78
C SER A 436 -18.89 -3.99 -22.86
N ARG A 437 -18.17 -4.28 -21.77
CA ARG A 437 -16.71 -4.25 -21.66
C ARG A 437 -16.25 -5.45 -20.85
N THR A 438 -15.02 -5.91 -21.12
CA THR A 438 -14.41 -6.93 -20.26
C THR A 438 -14.28 -6.40 -18.83
N ARG A 439 -14.74 -7.19 -17.86
CA ARG A 439 -14.76 -6.82 -16.44
C ARG A 439 -13.59 -7.49 -15.70
N PRO A 440 -13.08 -6.87 -14.62
CA PRO A 440 -12.02 -7.50 -13.83
C PRO A 440 -12.41 -8.86 -13.25
N VAL A 441 -11.44 -9.73 -12.99
CA VAL A 441 -11.69 -11.06 -12.41
C VAL A 441 -12.17 -10.99 -10.95
N ARG A 442 -11.85 -9.90 -10.27
CA ARG A 442 -12.20 -9.52 -8.89
C ARG A 442 -12.22 -8.00 -8.79
N GLU A 443 -13.20 -7.44 -8.09
CA GLU A 443 -13.21 -6.03 -7.65
C GLU A 443 -13.63 -6.00 -6.18
N LEU A 444 -12.81 -5.41 -5.30
CA LEU A 444 -13.20 -5.19 -3.91
C LEU A 444 -14.40 -4.24 -3.86
N ARG A 445 -15.44 -4.62 -3.12
CA ARG A 445 -16.64 -3.79 -2.93
C ARG A 445 -16.85 -3.39 -1.48
N ALA A 446 -16.48 -4.25 -0.53
CA ALA A 446 -16.52 -3.93 0.89
C ALA A 446 -15.46 -4.71 1.66
N PHE A 447 -15.11 -4.22 2.84
CA PHE A 447 -14.33 -4.95 3.82
C PHE A 447 -14.74 -4.54 5.23
N GLN A 448 -14.48 -5.41 6.21
CA GLN A 448 -14.69 -5.12 7.62
C GLN A 448 -13.54 -5.71 8.43
N LYS A 449 -12.91 -4.89 9.27
CA LYS A 449 -11.94 -5.36 10.27
C LYS A 449 -12.69 -5.75 11.54
N ILE A 450 -12.55 -7.00 11.95
CA ILE A 450 -13.32 -7.60 13.03
C ILE A 450 -12.35 -8.17 14.06
N TYR A 451 -12.52 -7.80 15.32
CA TYR A 451 -11.77 -8.35 16.45
C TYR A 451 -12.59 -9.45 17.13
N LEU A 452 -11.96 -10.61 17.38
CA LEU A 452 -12.58 -11.74 18.08
C LEU A 452 -11.63 -12.33 19.13
N GLN A 453 -12.17 -12.68 20.29
CA GLN A 453 -11.50 -13.52 21.28
C GLN A 453 -11.24 -14.92 20.74
N ALA A 454 -10.32 -15.66 21.37
CA ALA A 454 -10.06 -17.06 21.02
C ALA A 454 -11.34 -17.91 21.14
N GLY A 455 -11.66 -18.69 20.11
CA GLY A 455 -12.88 -19.51 20.06
C GLY A 455 -14.18 -18.74 19.80
N GLU A 456 -14.16 -17.40 19.81
CA GLU A 456 -15.35 -16.59 19.60
C GLU A 456 -15.85 -16.71 18.15
N GLN A 457 -17.17 -16.71 18.00
CA GLN A 457 -17.86 -16.75 16.73
C GLN A 457 -18.94 -15.68 16.69
N GLN A 458 -19.01 -14.93 15.59
CA GLN A 458 -20.02 -13.90 15.38
C GLN A 458 -20.58 -13.95 13.96
N HIS A 459 -21.81 -13.45 13.81
CA HIS A 459 -22.50 -13.32 12.53
C HIS A 459 -22.42 -11.88 12.03
N PHE A 460 -22.12 -11.70 10.75
CA PHE A 460 -21.91 -10.40 10.12
C PHE A 460 -22.71 -10.28 8.83
N THR A 461 -22.90 -9.05 8.38
CA THR A 461 -23.62 -8.74 7.15
C THR A 461 -22.91 -7.62 6.41
N PHE A 462 -22.62 -7.87 5.13
CA PHE A 462 -22.33 -6.80 4.18
C PHE A 462 -23.63 -6.36 3.53
N ASN A 463 -23.84 -5.04 3.49
CA ASN A 463 -24.92 -4.41 2.74
C ASN A 463 -24.28 -3.57 1.65
N LEU A 464 -24.63 -3.87 0.40
CA LEU A 464 -24.23 -3.12 -0.78
C LEU A 464 -25.48 -2.83 -1.60
N ASN A 465 -25.51 -1.73 -2.34
CA ASN A 465 -26.51 -1.54 -3.38
C ASN A 465 -25.98 -2.04 -4.72
N THR A 466 -26.85 -2.58 -5.57
CA THR A 466 -26.46 -2.94 -6.95
C THR A 466 -25.86 -1.76 -7.73
N SER A 467 -26.23 -0.51 -7.42
CA SER A 467 -25.61 0.69 -8.00
C SER A 467 -24.12 0.81 -7.70
N GLU A 468 -23.63 0.22 -6.60
CA GLU A 468 -22.21 0.19 -6.25
C GLU A 468 -21.41 -0.75 -7.14
N LEU A 469 -22.07 -1.56 -7.98
CA LEU A 469 -21.46 -2.37 -9.02
C LEU A 469 -21.29 -1.62 -10.34
N ALA A 470 -21.75 -0.37 -10.41
CA ALA A 470 -21.69 0.44 -11.60
C ALA A 470 -20.27 0.60 -12.13
N PHE A 471 -20.16 0.70 -13.45
CA PHE A 471 -18.90 0.96 -14.14
C PHE A 471 -19.16 1.82 -15.38
N HIS A 472 -18.09 2.43 -15.90
CA HIS A 472 -18.16 3.16 -17.17
C HIS A 472 -18.22 2.18 -18.35
N ASN A 473 -19.38 2.12 -19.00
CA ASN A 473 -19.61 1.27 -20.17
C ASN A 473 -18.81 1.75 -21.41
N ALA A 474 -19.08 1.16 -22.58
CA ALA A 474 -18.36 1.52 -23.81
C ALA A 474 -18.63 2.97 -24.27
N GLN A 475 -19.73 3.57 -23.82
CA GLN A 475 -20.13 4.94 -24.10
C GLN A 475 -19.73 5.91 -22.97
N MET A 476 -18.90 5.46 -22.02
CA MET A 476 -18.46 6.23 -20.84
C MET A 476 -19.61 6.69 -19.92
N GLN A 477 -20.72 5.96 -19.92
CA GLN A 477 -21.82 6.16 -18.99
C GLN A 477 -21.61 5.29 -17.76
N LEU A 478 -21.77 5.86 -16.57
CA LEU A 478 -21.73 5.10 -15.32
C LEU A 478 -23.06 4.34 -15.15
N VAL A 479 -23.02 3.03 -15.36
CA VAL A 479 -24.22 2.18 -15.36
C VAL A 479 -23.97 0.87 -14.61
N THR A 480 -25.05 0.29 -14.09
CA THR A 480 -25.09 -1.11 -13.65
C THR A 480 -25.80 -1.90 -14.73
N GLU A 481 -25.12 -2.87 -15.35
CA GLU A 481 -25.71 -3.70 -16.38
C GLU A 481 -26.40 -4.92 -15.78
N THR A 482 -27.44 -5.42 -16.47
CA THR A 482 -28.04 -6.70 -16.13
C THR A 482 -27.09 -7.85 -16.52
N GLY A 483 -27.22 -8.98 -15.84
CA GLY A 483 -26.44 -10.18 -16.14
C GLY A 483 -26.00 -10.96 -14.92
N GLN A 484 -25.09 -11.90 -15.13
CA GLN A 484 -24.60 -12.80 -14.09
C GLN A 484 -23.40 -12.23 -13.37
N TYR A 485 -23.43 -12.37 -12.05
CA TYR A 485 -22.40 -11.92 -11.14
C TYR A 485 -21.95 -13.05 -10.24
N HIS A 486 -20.66 -13.08 -9.98
CA HIS A 486 -20.10 -13.82 -8.87
C HIS A 486 -19.73 -12.86 -7.73
N LEU A 487 -19.86 -13.35 -6.51
CA LEU A 487 -19.44 -12.70 -5.28
C LEU A 487 -18.55 -13.65 -4.48
N TRP A 488 -17.56 -13.11 -3.77
CA TRP A 488 -16.73 -13.87 -2.84
C TRP A 488 -16.63 -13.14 -1.51
N VAL A 489 -16.75 -13.88 -0.42
CA VAL A 489 -16.38 -13.42 0.92
C VAL A 489 -15.17 -14.23 1.37
N GLY A 490 -14.06 -13.55 1.63
CA GLY A 490 -12.78 -14.18 1.93
C GLY A 490 -11.88 -13.28 2.76
N ASN A 491 -10.62 -13.71 2.94
CA ASN A 491 -9.61 -13.00 3.73
C ASN A 491 -8.43 -12.49 2.88
N CYS A 492 -8.45 -12.74 1.56
CA CYS A 492 -7.61 -12.09 0.56
C CYS A 492 -8.28 -12.20 -0.82
N SER A 493 -7.73 -11.52 -1.83
CA SER A 493 -8.27 -11.52 -3.21
C SER A 493 -8.25 -12.87 -3.94
N GLN A 494 -7.42 -13.82 -3.50
CA GLN A 494 -7.31 -15.16 -4.11
C GLN A 494 -8.13 -16.24 -3.37
N SER A 495 -8.71 -15.93 -2.21
CA SER A 495 -9.49 -16.86 -1.40
C SER A 495 -10.97 -16.51 -1.37
N GLY A 496 -11.76 -17.30 -0.64
CA GLY A 496 -13.13 -16.97 -0.27
C GLY A 496 -14.20 -17.90 -0.84
N ILE A 497 -15.36 -17.89 -0.18
CA ILE A 497 -16.51 -18.69 -0.56
C ILE A 497 -17.28 -17.95 -1.66
N ARG A 498 -17.41 -18.59 -2.83
CA ARG A 498 -18.14 -18.03 -3.98
C ARG A 498 -19.65 -18.14 -3.80
N LYS A 499 -20.37 -17.11 -4.22
CA LYS A 499 -21.80 -17.10 -4.50
C LYS A 499 -22.09 -16.51 -5.86
N GLU A 500 -23.27 -16.78 -6.38
CA GLU A 500 -23.72 -16.36 -7.69
C GLU A 500 -25.06 -15.65 -7.54
N PHE A 501 -25.25 -14.57 -8.28
CA PHE A 501 -26.51 -13.83 -8.36
C PHE A 501 -26.65 -13.19 -9.73
N GLU A 502 -27.85 -12.75 -10.03
CA GLU A 502 -28.22 -12.12 -11.29
C GLU A 502 -28.83 -10.73 -11.01
N ILE A 503 -28.43 -9.75 -11.81
CA ILE A 503 -29.09 -8.46 -11.87
C ILE A 503 -30.02 -8.45 -13.10
N ILE A 504 -31.28 -8.15 -12.87
CA ILE A 504 -32.32 -8.03 -13.89
C ILE A 504 -32.85 -6.60 -13.96
N GLU A 505 -33.66 -6.33 -14.98
CA GLU A 505 -34.32 -5.02 -15.18
C GLU A 505 -35.26 -4.63 -14.01
#